data_AF-A0A2G4IAL7-F1
#
_entry.id   AF-A0A2G4IAL7-F1
#
_cell.length_a   1.000
_cell.length_b   1.000
_cell.length_c   1.000
_cell.angle_alpha   90.00
_cell.angle_beta   90.00
_cell.angle_gamma   90.00
#
_symmetry.space_group_name_H-M   'P 1'
#
loop_
_entity.id
_entity.type
_entity.pdbx_description
1 polymer ?
#
loop_
_entity_poly.entity_id
_entity_poly.type
_entity_poly.pdbx_seq_one_letter_code
_entity_poly.pdbx_strand_id
1 'polypeptide(L)'
;MQLHELIAVLIQTVLAALLLGLPALPAVRQRSWRLFLLGVPKMSAGVYLPLGVFVFSAALAPEWKGAAKLGWLGCFCVGKLVLTPLVLWATASFYALEVFQVANRLRPWIVLGYFQGAVVAGVCLLSGIEWLLKPYDGIEWWLAVPAYVTAYFTLRTIQLVRETNTAPWTLLKAWLAGIPLWAGAFYYSWKTFSQLPDEPPKGCFVVTAAARGHIQLVGPFVPYQRHGRARSVNHQLLTFWAFEERWQATAPRTHRAFRRLYNVVGPRLARRLANPWFADAAYLALKPCEWIAARLLPEASPNPPK
;
A
#
# COMPACT_ATOMS: atom_id res chain seq x y z
N MET A 1 -28.48 10.64 -12.65
CA MET A 1 -27.05 10.50 -12.29
C MET A 1 -26.92 9.19 -11.51
N GLN A 2 -26.15 8.22 -12.01
CA GLN A 2 -26.04 6.89 -11.38
C GLN A 2 -25.36 7.01 -10.00
N LEU A 3 -25.73 6.16 -9.04
CA LEU A 3 -25.22 6.21 -7.65
C LEU A 3 -23.68 6.23 -7.58
N HIS A 4 -22.99 5.55 -8.50
CA HIS A 4 -21.53 5.55 -8.60
C HIS A 4 -20.92 6.90 -9.01
N GLU A 5 -21.58 7.64 -9.89
CA GLU A 5 -21.17 9.01 -10.28
C GLU A 5 -21.31 9.97 -9.09
N LEU A 6 -22.41 9.86 -8.34
CA LEU A 6 -22.64 10.64 -7.12
C LEU A 6 -21.57 10.37 -6.06
N ILE A 7 -21.21 9.11 -5.84
CA ILE A 7 -20.17 8.71 -4.89
C ILE A 7 -18.80 9.22 -5.35
N ALA A 8 -18.48 9.10 -6.65
CA ALA A 8 -17.22 9.58 -7.20
C ALA A 8 -17.07 11.11 -7.05
N VAL A 9 -18.12 11.87 -7.38
CA VAL A 9 -18.15 13.33 -7.21
C VAL A 9 -18.04 13.71 -5.73
N LEU A 10 -18.72 13.00 -4.83
CA LEU A 10 -18.61 13.23 -3.39
C LEU A 10 -17.18 12.99 -2.87
N ILE A 11 -16.55 11.89 -3.29
CA ILE A 11 -15.16 11.58 -2.91
C ILE A 11 -14.22 12.65 -3.45
N GLN A 12 -14.35 13.04 -4.72
CA GLN A 12 -13.51 14.06 -5.35
C GLN A 12 -13.68 15.42 -4.68
N THR A 13 -14.90 15.82 -4.35
CA THR A 13 -15.18 17.09 -3.68
C THR A 13 -14.65 17.11 -2.25
N VAL A 14 -14.82 16.02 -1.50
CA VAL A 14 -14.23 15.89 -0.15
C VAL A 14 -12.70 15.87 -0.20
N LEU A 15 -12.09 15.17 -1.16
CA LEU A 15 -10.64 15.18 -1.35
C LEU A 15 -10.14 16.58 -1.70
N ALA A 16 -10.80 17.26 -2.65
CA ALA A 16 -10.44 18.62 -3.04
C ALA A 16 -10.57 19.59 -1.86
N ALA A 17 -11.63 19.46 -1.04
CA ALA A 17 -11.82 20.25 0.16
C ALA A 17 -10.73 19.96 1.23
N LEU A 18 -10.29 18.72 1.39
CA LEU A 18 -9.19 18.37 2.31
C LEU A 18 -7.81 18.83 1.79
N LEU A 19 -7.58 18.74 0.48
CA LEU A 19 -6.33 19.13 -0.17
C LEU A 19 -6.14 20.64 -0.24
N LEU A 20 -7.22 21.39 -0.45
CA LEU A 20 -7.19 22.84 -0.60
C LEU A 20 -7.64 23.60 0.65
N GLY A 21 -8.51 23.01 1.47
CA GLY A 21 -9.05 23.64 2.67
C GLY A 21 -8.01 23.82 3.77
N LEU A 22 -7.18 22.80 4.03
CA LEU A 22 -6.11 22.88 5.04
C LEU A 22 -5.08 24.00 4.76
N PRO A 23 -4.52 24.14 3.55
CA PRO A 23 -3.65 25.28 3.25
C PRO A 23 -4.41 26.62 3.15
N ALA A 24 -5.73 26.61 2.89
CA ALA A 24 -6.55 27.83 2.87
C ALA A 24 -6.81 28.42 4.27
N LEU A 25 -6.85 27.60 5.33
CA LEU A 25 -7.10 28.07 6.71
C LEU A 25 -6.18 29.22 7.16
N PRO A 26 -4.83 29.10 7.09
CA PRO A 26 -3.95 30.20 7.45
C PRO A 26 -4.07 31.40 6.49
N ALA A 27 -4.33 31.16 5.21
CA ALA A 27 -4.50 32.21 4.21
C ALA A 27 -5.76 33.06 4.46
N VAL A 28 -6.87 32.43 4.83
CA VAL A 28 -8.12 33.11 5.21
C VAL A 28 -7.93 33.89 6.51
N ARG A 29 -7.29 33.27 7.52
CA ARG A 29 -7.03 33.91 8.82
C ARG A 29 -6.17 35.17 8.69
N GLN A 30 -5.14 35.13 7.85
CA GLN A 30 -4.19 36.24 7.67
C GLN A 30 -4.48 37.08 6.41
N ARG A 31 -5.60 36.83 5.72
CA ARG A 31 -6.02 37.46 4.47
C ARG A 31 -4.89 37.58 3.43
N SER A 32 -4.11 36.51 3.25
CA SER A 32 -2.92 36.52 2.39
C SER A 32 -2.92 35.36 1.40
N TRP A 33 -3.09 35.68 0.12
CA TRP A 33 -3.01 34.74 -0.99
C TRP A 33 -1.61 34.13 -1.16
N ARG A 34 -0.56 34.84 -0.74
CA ARG A 34 0.80 34.31 -0.77
C ARG A 34 0.97 33.12 0.16
N LEU A 35 0.34 33.15 1.34
CA LEU A 35 0.37 32.04 2.29
C LEU A 35 -0.36 30.81 1.74
N PHE A 36 -1.44 31.02 0.97
CA PHE A 36 -2.12 29.92 0.28
C PHE A 36 -1.21 29.28 -0.77
N LEU A 37 -0.65 30.10 -1.68
CA LEU A 37 0.20 29.61 -2.77
C LEU A 37 1.47 28.91 -2.26
N LEU A 38 2.05 29.38 -1.15
CA LEU A 38 3.20 28.72 -0.50
C LEU A 38 2.79 27.54 0.40
N GLY A 39 1.56 27.56 0.91
CA GLY A 39 1.01 26.51 1.78
C GLY A 39 0.73 25.21 1.02
N VAL A 40 0.24 25.30 -0.23
CA VAL A 40 -0.02 24.13 -1.08
C VAL A 40 1.22 23.25 -1.30
N PRO A 41 2.37 23.75 -1.81
CA PRO A 41 3.55 22.90 -1.99
C PRO A 41 4.12 22.39 -0.66
N LYS A 42 4.02 23.16 0.43
CA LYS A 42 4.42 22.71 1.76
C LYS A 42 3.55 21.56 2.28
N MET A 43 2.23 21.65 2.10
CA MET A 43 1.30 20.57 2.46
C MET A 43 1.56 19.30 1.65
N SER A 44 1.79 19.46 0.35
CA SER A 44 2.15 18.34 -0.53
C SER A 44 3.44 17.66 -0.07
N ALA A 45 4.51 18.42 0.17
CA ALA A 45 5.80 17.87 0.55
C ALA A 45 5.86 17.37 2.01
N GLY A 46 5.20 18.02 2.95
CA GLY A 46 5.33 17.68 4.39
C GLY A 46 4.21 16.82 4.96
N VAL A 47 3.08 16.68 4.26
CA VAL A 47 1.91 15.96 4.76
C VAL A 47 1.42 14.93 3.75
N TYR A 48 0.97 15.36 2.56
CA TYR A 48 0.28 14.47 1.63
C TYR A 48 1.21 13.39 1.04
N LEU A 49 2.40 13.78 0.57
CA LEU A 49 3.35 12.83 -0.01
C LEU A 49 3.90 11.84 1.04
N PRO A 50 4.36 12.26 2.24
CA PRO A 50 4.76 11.34 3.30
C PRO A 50 3.65 10.38 3.72
N LEU A 51 2.42 10.87 3.96
CA LEU A 51 1.29 10.03 4.36
C LEU A 51 0.90 9.06 3.24
N GLY A 52 0.88 9.54 2.00
CA GLY A 52 0.62 8.72 0.82
C GLY A 52 1.62 7.57 0.73
N VAL A 53 2.92 7.87 0.73
CA VAL A 53 3.95 6.81 0.69
C VAL A 53 3.86 5.90 1.91
N PHE A 54 3.62 6.44 3.11
CA PHE A 54 3.48 5.65 4.33
C PHE A 54 2.35 4.62 4.24
N VAL A 55 1.17 5.02 3.75
CA VAL A 55 0.01 4.13 3.60
C VAL A 55 0.17 3.20 2.40
N PHE A 56 0.49 3.74 1.22
CA PHE A 56 0.53 2.95 -0.02
C PHE A 56 1.66 1.93 -0.05
N SER A 57 2.75 2.16 0.68
CA SER A 57 3.82 1.17 0.77
C SER A 57 3.40 -0.11 1.52
N ALA A 58 2.28 -0.13 2.25
CA ALA A 58 1.71 -1.37 2.78
C ALA A 58 1.25 -2.33 1.66
N ALA A 59 0.95 -1.82 0.46
CA ALA A 59 0.67 -2.65 -0.71
C ALA A 59 1.91 -3.38 -1.27
N LEU A 60 3.11 -3.06 -0.76
CA LEU A 60 4.37 -3.71 -1.13
C LEU A 60 4.68 -4.93 -0.24
N ALA A 61 3.69 -5.40 0.53
CA ALA A 61 3.82 -6.60 1.35
C ALA A 61 4.19 -7.83 0.51
N PRO A 62 5.10 -8.70 1.01
CA PRO A 62 5.44 -9.94 0.34
C PRO A 62 4.23 -10.87 0.29
N GLU A 63 4.03 -11.55 -0.84
CA GLU A 63 2.87 -12.43 -1.06
C GLU A 63 3.06 -13.85 -0.51
N TRP A 64 4.30 -14.24 -0.20
CA TRP A 64 4.67 -15.56 0.32
C TRP A 64 5.99 -15.45 1.10
N LYS A 65 6.30 -16.42 1.97
CA LYS A 65 7.42 -16.30 2.91
C LYS A 65 8.78 -16.12 2.25
N GLY A 66 9.06 -16.83 1.16
CA GLY A 66 10.34 -16.67 0.44
C GLY A 66 10.44 -15.43 -0.45
N ALA A 67 9.37 -14.63 -0.59
CA ALA A 67 9.50 -13.26 -1.11
C ALA A 67 10.07 -12.30 -0.04
N ALA A 68 9.93 -12.63 1.24
CA ALA A 68 10.43 -11.82 2.35
C ALA A 68 11.83 -12.31 2.76
N LYS A 69 12.88 -11.66 2.25
CA LYS A 69 14.28 -12.09 2.49
C LYS A 69 14.71 -11.92 3.95
N LEU A 70 14.32 -10.84 4.62
CA LEU A 70 14.53 -10.68 6.07
C LEU A 70 13.41 -11.34 6.91
N GLY A 71 12.70 -12.33 6.36
CA GLY A 71 11.62 -13.03 7.04
C GLY A 71 10.50 -12.07 7.45
N TRP A 72 10.14 -12.06 8.72
CA TRP A 72 9.04 -11.25 9.22
C TRP A 72 9.26 -9.74 9.12
N LEU A 73 10.51 -9.28 9.07
CA LEU A 73 10.85 -7.87 8.88
C LEU A 73 10.46 -7.38 7.48
N GLY A 74 10.42 -8.25 6.47
CA GLY A 74 9.94 -7.90 5.13
C GLY A 74 8.44 -7.52 5.10
N CYS A 75 7.69 -7.87 6.14
CA CYS A 75 6.28 -7.47 6.32
C CYS A 75 6.12 -6.15 7.10
N PHE A 76 7.21 -5.48 7.46
CA PHE A 76 7.16 -4.22 8.21
C PHE A 76 6.45 -3.10 7.46
N CYS A 77 6.43 -3.16 6.12
CA CYS A 77 5.65 -2.24 5.29
C CYS A 77 4.14 -2.24 5.65
N VAL A 78 3.61 -3.35 6.16
CA VAL A 78 2.24 -3.44 6.69
C VAL A 78 2.21 -3.12 8.19
N GLY A 79 3.13 -3.70 8.96
CA GLY A 79 3.14 -3.52 10.42
C GLY A 79 3.32 -2.07 10.85
N LYS A 80 4.06 -1.27 10.08
CA LYS A 80 4.24 0.16 10.37
C LYS A 80 2.93 0.95 10.39
N LEU A 81 1.83 0.46 9.80
CA LEU A 81 0.52 1.12 9.89
C LEU A 81 0.03 1.26 11.34
N VAL A 82 0.53 0.46 12.27
CA VAL A 82 0.28 0.64 13.72
C VAL A 82 0.89 1.95 14.23
N LEU A 83 1.94 2.46 13.59
CA LEU A 83 2.59 3.73 13.93
C LEU A 83 1.83 4.96 13.39
N THR A 84 0.66 4.78 12.77
CA THR A 84 -0.17 5.88 12.24
C THR A 84 -0.39 7.02 13.25
N PRO A 85 -0.65 6.77 14.55
CA PRO A 85 -0.79 7.86 15.53
C PRO A 85 0.47 8.74 15.64
N LEU A 86 1.67 8.15 15.58
CA LEU A 86 2.93 8.89 15.63
C LEU A 86 3.15 9.70 14.34
N VAL A 87 2.81 9.13 13.19
CA VAL A 87 2.90 9.83 11.89
C VAL A 87 1.91 10.99 11.83
N LEU A 88 0.67 10.79 12.29
CA LEU A 88 -0.32 11.86 12.37
C LEU A 88 0.14 12.98 13.30
N TRP A 89 0.73 12.65 14.45
CA TRP A 89 1.35 13.64 15.33
C TRP A 89 2.48 14.41 14.62
N ALA A 90 3.37 13.71 13.91
CA ALA A 90 4.44 14.35 13.14
C ALA A 90 3.90 15.31 12.07
N THR A 91 2.89 14.88 11.31
CA THR A 91 2.27 15.73 10.28
C THR A 91 1.51 16.91 10.87
N ALA A 92 0.88 16.75 12.03
CA ALA A 92 0.25 17.85 12.76
C ALA A 92 1.29 18.87 13.26
N SER A 93 2.45 18.41 13.74
CA SER A 93 3.58 19.27 14.12
C SER A 93 4.14 20.04 12.92
N PHE A 94 4.30 19.37 11.78
CA PHE A 94 4.71 20.01 10.52
C PHE A 94 3.69 21.07 10.09
N TYR A 95 2.41 20.72 10.06
CA TYR A 95 1.35 21.64 9.67
C TYR A 95 1.32 22.87 10.58
N ALA A 96 1.36 22.68 11.90
CA ALA A 96 1.33 23.78 12.86
C ALA A 96 2.52 24.73 12.71
N LEU A 97 3.72 24.20 12.47
CA LEU A 97 4.94 24.99 12.38
C LEU A 97 5.12 25.66 11.01
N GLU A 98 5.00 24.89 9.92
CA GLU A 98 5.45 25.30 8.59
C GLU A 98 4.35 25.90 7.73
N VAL A 99 3.10 25.49 7.95
CA VAL A 99 1.93 25.87 7.15
C VAL A 99 1.06 26.87 7.91
N PHE A 100 0.62 26.51 9.10
CA PHE A 100 -0.24 27.35 9.93
C PHE A 100 0.52 28.47 10.65
N GLN A 101 1.81 28.29 10.89
CA GLN A 101 2.70 29.26 11.55
C GLN A 101 2.15 29.71 12.91
N VAL A 102 1.94 28.76 13.82
CA VAL A 102 1.47 29.05 15.18
C VAL A 102 2.36 30.08 15.88
N ALA A 103 1.75 31.03 16.59
CA ALA A 103 2.47 32.12 17.26
C ALA A 103 3.53 31.61 18.26
N ASN A 104 3.25 30.51 18.95
CA ASN A 104 4.23 29.85 19.82
C ASN A 104 4.74 28.56 19.16
N ARG A 105 5.83 28.70 18.41
CA ARG A 105 6.49 27.60 17.68
C ARG A 105 7.24 26.61 18.57
N LEU A 106 7.54 27.00 19.80
CA LEU A 106 8.40 26.27 20.75
C LEU A 106 7.60 25.35 21.70
N ARG A 107 6.34 25.04 21.37
CA ARG A 107 5.51 24.16 22.19
C ARG A 107 6.12 22.74 22.22
N PRO A 108 6.22 22.09 23.40
CA PRO A 108 6.86 20.77 23.52
C PRO A 108 6.29 19.71 22.58
N TRP A 109 4.97 19.68 22.36
CA TRP A 109 4.34 18.71 21.47
C TRP A 109 4.79 18.85 20.00
N ILE A 110 5.18 20.05 19.55
CA ILE A 110 5.69 20.27 18.19
C ILE A 110 7.06 19.63 18.06
N VAL A 111 7.97 19.94 19.01
CA VAL A 111 9.33 19.40 19.07
C VAL A 111 9.30 17.87 19.13
N LEU A 112 8.47 17.32 20.02
CA LEU A 112 8.34 15.88 20.19
C LEU A 112 7.71 15.19 18.97
N GLY A 113 6.74 15.83 18.31
CA GLY A 113 6.18 15.28 17.07
C GLY A 113 7.19 15.24 15.92
N TYR A 114 8.04 16.27 15.77
CA TYR A 114 9.16 16.23 14.82
C TYR A 114 10.16 15.11 15.14
N PHE A 115 10.51 14.95 16.42
CA PHE A 115 11.38 13.88 16.88
C PHE A 115 10.80 12.49 16.55
N GLN A 116 9.53 12.24 16.88
CA GLN A 116 8.86 10.98 16.55
C GLN A 116 8.79 10.74 15.04
N GLY A 117 8.48 11.78 14.25
CA GLY A 117 8.50 11.71 12.80
C GLY A 117 9.86 11.31 12.25
N ALA A 118 10.94 11.89 12.77
CA ALA A 118 12.31 11.53 12.38
C ALA A 118 12.62 10.06 12.68
N VAL A 119 12.26 9.57 13.87
CA VAL A 119 12.48 8.17 14.27
C VAL A 119 11.68 7.22 13.38
N VAL A 120 10.38 7.47 13.19
CA VAL A 120 9.51 6.61 12.37
C VAL A 120 9.97 6.59 10.92
N ALA A 121 10.26 7.76 10.33
CA ALA A 121 10.75 7.86 8.96
C ALA A 121 12.11 7.17 8.78
N GLY A 122 13.01 7.31 9.76
CA GLY A 122 14.31 6.66 9.75
C GLY A 122 14.21 5.14 9.74
N VAL A 123 13.36 4.56 10.58
CA VAL A 123 13.11 3.11 10.55
C VAL A 123 12.42 2.67 9.25
N CYS A 124 11.48 3.48 8.73
CA CYS A 124 10.86 3.20 7.42
C CYS A 124 11.91 3.19 6.30
N LEU A 125 12.86 4.12 6.31
CA LEU A 125 13.97 4.16 5.36
C LEU A 125 14.83 2.89 5.49
N LEU A 126 15.26 2.54 6.71
CA LEU A 126 16.09 1.36 6.97
C LEU A 126 15.40 0.06 6.53
N SER A 127 14.11 -0.09 6.86
CA SER A 127 13.32 -1.25 6.43
C SER A 127 13.18 -1.36 4.91
N GLY A 128 13.25 -0.23 4.21
CA GLY A 128 13.15 -0.17 2.76
C GLY A 128 14.46 -0.47 2.02
N ILE A 129 15.61 -0.52 2.71
CA ILE A 129 16.92 -0.79 2.09
C ILE A 129 16.96 -2.16 1.41
N GLU A 130 16.19 -3.14 1.89
CA GLU A 130 16.03 -4.43 1.20
C GLU A 130 15.58 -4.28 -0.26
N TRP A 131 14.82 -3.23 -0.57
CA TRP A 131 14.32 -2.97 -1.93
C TRP A 131 15.38 -2.37 -2.84
N LEU A 132 16.45 -1.79 -2.30
CA LEU A 132 17.63 -1.37 -3.09
C LEU A 132 18.51 -2.57 -3.49
N LEU A 133 18.44 -3.67 -2.72
CA LEU A 133 19.20 -4.90 -3.01
C LEU A 133 18.57 -5.79 -4.10
N LYS A 134 17.37 -5.45 -4.60
CA LYS A 134 16.74 -6.05 -5.79
C LYS A 134 15.96 -4.94 -6.51
N PRO A 135 16.42 -4.46 -7.67
CA PRO A 135 15.70 -3.46 -8.45
C PRO A 135 14.28 -3.96 -8.74
N TYR A 136 13.29 -3.40 -8.06
CA TYR A 136 11.92 -3.44 -8.55
C TYR A 136 11.82 -2.28 -9.54
N ASP A 137 11.74 -2.59 -10.84
CA ASP A 137 11.67 -1.61 -11.93
C ASP A 137 10.84 -0.36 -11.54
N GLY A 138 11.52 0.74 -11.19
CA GLY A 138 10.94 2.06 -10.91
C GLY A 138 10.41 2.35 -9.50
N ILE A 139 10.45 1.41 -8.54
CA ILE A 139 9.93 1.63 -7.16
C ILE A 139 11.00 2.20 -6.21
N GLU A 140 12.27 2.17 -6.59
CA GLU A 140 13.40 2.69 -5.79
C GLU A 140 13.22 4.16 -5.36
N TRP A 141 12.59 4.96 -6.22
CA TRP A 141 12.26 6.36 -5.94
C TRP A 141 11.29 6.54 -4.76
N TRP A 142 10.54 5.52 -4.37
CA TRP A 142 9.68 5.57 -3.18
C TRP A 142 10.48 5.74 -1.89
N LEU A 143 11.76 5.32 -1.86
CA LEU A 143 12.64 5.52 -0.71
C LEU A 143 13.17 6.95 -0.61
N ALA A 144 13.09 7.74 -1.69
CA ALA A 144 13.42 9.16 -1.62
C ALA A 144 12.52 9.89 -0.62
N VAL A 145 11.27 9.46 -0.47
CA VAL A 145 10.31 10.06 0.47
C VAL A 145 10.71 9.87 1.93
N PRO A 146 10.82 8.64 2.48
CA PRO A 146 11.29 8.46 3.84
C PRO A 146 12.72 9.00 4.04
N ALA A 147 13.57 9.03 3.00
CA ALA A 147 14.90 9.63 3.08
C ALA A 147 14.85 11.14 3.34
N TYR A 148 14.13 11.92 2.52
CA TYR A 148 14.05 13.37 2.75
C TYR A 148 13.28 13.67 4.03
N VAL A 149 12.23 12.91 4.37
CA VAL A 149 11.46 13.12 5.61
C VAL A 149 12.39 12.90 6.81
N THR A 150 13.19 11.83 6.82
CA THR A 150 14.16 11.57 7.88
C THR A 150 15.15 12.72 8.00
N ALA A 151 15.76 13.16 6.90
CA ALA A 151 16.72 14.25 6.91
C ALA A 151 16.09 15.56 7.41
N TYR A 152 14.96 15.96 6.84
CA TYR A 152 14.27 17.19 7.19
C TYR A 152 13.79 17.20 8.65
N PHE A 153 13.11 16.15 9.09
CA PHE A 153 12.59 16.07 10.46
C PHE A 153 13.71 15.99 11.49
N THR A 154 14.82 15.32 11.17
CA THR A 154 16.00 15.28 12.05
C THR A 154 16.62 16.66 12.19
N LEU A 155 16.88 17.36 11.09
CA LEU A 155 17.43 18.72 11.12
C LEU A 155 16.50 19.68 11.87
N ARG A 156 15.19 19.62 11.63
CA ARG A 156 14.21 20.43 12.36
C ARG A 156 14.15 20.08 13.83
N THR A 157 14.24 18.81 14.20
CA THR A 157 14.30 18.40 15.61
C THR A 157 15.53 18.99 16.29
N ILE A 158 16.71 18.91 15.67
CA ILE A 158 17.95 19.47 16.22
C ILE A 158 17.83 20.98 16.42
N GLN A 159 17.28 21.71 15.43
CA GLN A 159 17.05 23.15 15.53
C GLN A 159 16.10 23.48 16.68
N LEU A 160 14.94 22.82 16.74
CA LEU A 160 13.94 23.07 17.77
C LEU A 160 14.45 22.74 19.16
N VAL A 161 15.12 21.59 19.36
CA VAL A 161 15.70 21.19 20.64
C VAL A 161 16.74 22.19 21.15
N ARG A 162 17.54 22.78 20.25
CA ARG A 162 18.50 23.84 20.59
C ARG A 162 17.78 25.13 20.99
N GLU A 163 16.74 25.52 20.26
CA GLU A 163 15.96 26.73 20.57
C GLU A 163 15.15 26.61 21.87
N THR A 164 14.59 25.44 22.16
CA THR A 164 13.81 25.18 23.38
C THR A 164 14.66 24.74 24.57
N ASN A 165 15.97 24.54 24.38
CA ASN A 165 16.87 23.91 25.34
C ASN A 165 16.25 22.62 25.95
N THR A 166 15.65 21.78 25.09
CA THR A 166 14.93 20.59 25.56
C THR A 166 15.91 19.56 26.12
N ALA A 167 15.71 19.19 27.38
CA ALA A 167 16.51 18.18 28.03
C ALA A 167 16.45 16.83 27.27
N PRO A 168 17.58 16.11 27.09
CA PRO A 168 17.61 14.80 26.43
C PRO A 168 16.64 13.78 27.06
N TRP A 169 16.43 13.88 28.38
CA TRP A 169 15.50 13.02 29.11
C TRP A 169 14.04 13.15 28.62
N THR A 170 13.64 14.33 28.13
CA THR A 170 12.31 14.55 27.57
C THR A 170 12.15 13.81 26.24
N LEU A 171 13.19 13.80 25.40
CA LEU A 171 13.20 13.02 24.15
C LEU A 171 13.15 11.52 24.44
N LEU A 172 13.91 11.06 25.44
CA LEU A 172 13.89 9.66 25.85
C LEU A 172 12.51 9.23 26.36
N LYS A 173 11.86 10.03 27.23
CA LYS A 173 10.47 9.76 27.65
C LYS A 173 9.51 9.68 26.47
N ALA A 174 9.64 10.58 25.51
CA ALA A 174 8.81 10.55 24.30
C ALA A 174 9.06 9.28 23.49
N TRP A 175 10.32 8.87 23.32
CA TRP A 175 10.66 7.62 22.65
C TRP A 175 10.08 6.40 23.37
N LEU A 176 10.25 6.31 24.69
CA LEU A 176 9.71 5.25 25.54
C LEU A 176 8.17 5.18 25.45
N ALA A 177 7.49 6.32 25.40
CA ALA A 177 6.03 6.37 25.25
C ALA A 177 5.54 5.78 23.91
N GLY A 178 6.39 5.75 22.88
CA GLY A 178 6.09 5.13 21.60
C GLY A 178 6.23 3.61 21.59
N ILE A 179 6.88 2.99 22.60
CA ILE A 179 7.19 1.55 22.62
C ILE A 179 5.97 0.66 22.37
N PRO A 180 4.77 0.89 22.96
CA PRO A 180 3.61 0.04 22.69
C PRO A 180 3.21 0.01 21.21
N LEU A 181 3.32 1.15 20.51
CA LEU A 181 3.02 1.23 19.08
C LEU A 181 4.10 0.52 18.25
N TRP A 182 5.37 0.64 18.65
CA TRP A 182 6.47 -0.11 18.03
C TRP A 182 6.35 -1.62 18.22
N ALA A 183 6.04 -2.06 19.44
CA ALA A 183 5.78 -3.47 19.75
C ALA A 183 4.59 -4.00 18.93
N GLY A 184 3.51 -3.21 18.84
CA GLY A 184 2.36 -3.52 17.98
C GLY A 184 2.73 -3.61 16.49
N ALA A 185 3.57 -2.70 15.99
CA ALA A 185 4.04 -2.71 14.61
C ALA A 185 4.85 -3.98 14.29
N PHE A 186 5.77 -4.37 15.17
CA PHE A 186 6.53 -5.61 15.00
C PHE A 186 5.67 -6.86 15.16
N TYR A 187 4.77 -6.88 16.15
CA TYR A 187 3.80 -7.96 16.33
C TYR A 187 2.93 -8.14 15.08
N TYR A 188 2.42 -7.05 14.50
CA TYR A 188 1.60 -7.13 13.29
C TYR A 188 2.40 -7.56 12.05
N SER A 189 3.67 -7.15 11.96
CA SER A 189 4.59 -7.61 10.92
C SER A 189 4.80 -9.13 11.00
N TRP A 190 5.09 -9.63 12.21
CA TRP A 190 5.23 -11.05 12.47
C TRP A 190 3.95 -11.83 12.22
N LYS A 191 2.80 -11.34 12.70
CA LYS A 191 1.49 -11.95 12.44
C LYS A 191 1.21 -12.04 10.94
N THR A 192 1.47 -10.97 10.20
CA THR A 192 1.29 -10.94 8.73
C THR A 192 2.19 -11.97 8.05
N PHE A 193 3.48 -12.03 8.41
CA PHE A 193 4.42 -13.00 7.87
C PHE A 193 4.03 -14.45 8.17
N SER A 194 3.57 -14.73 9.39
CA SER A 194 3.12 -16.07 9.81
C SER A 194 1.90 -16.56 9.02
N GLN A 195 1.07 -15.63 8.52
CA GLN A 195 -0.09 -15.93 7.67
C GLN A 195 0.27 -16.12 6.20
N LEU A 196 1.50 -15.79 5.78
CA LEU A 196 1.91 -15.97 4.39
C LEU A 196 2.13 -17.45 4.05
N PRO A 197 1.81 -17.88 2.81
CA PRO A 197 2.09 -19.23 2.36
C PRO A 197 3.60 -19.49 2.23
N ASP A 198 4.03 -20.72 2.51
CA ASP A 198 5.44 -21.15 2.43
C ASP A 198 5.93 -21.30 0.98
N GLU A 199 5.02 -21.59 0.06
CA GLU A 199 5.29 -21.67 -1.36
C GLU A 199 4.74 -20.45 -2.11
N PRO A 200 5.39 -20.00 -3.18
CA PRO A 200 4.82 -18.97 -4.04
C PRO A 200 3.44 -19.43 -4.54
N PRO A 201 2.44 -18.54 -4.65
CA PRO A 201 1.11 -18.92 -5.12
C PRO A 201 1.20 -19.58 -6.51
N LYS A 202 1.06 -20.91 -6.55
CA LYS A 202 1.09 -21.71 -7.79
C LYS A 202 -0.26 -21.55 -8.48
N GLY A 203 -0.41 -20.62 -9.43
CA GLY A 203 -1.71 -20.43 -10.10
C GLY A 203 -1.80 -19.28 -11.09
N CYS A 204 -3.02 -19.03 -11.55
CA CYS A 204 -3.35 -17.91 -12.42
C CYS A 204 -3.40 -16.62 -11.57
N PHE A 205 -2.26 -15.94 -11.41
CA PHE A 205 -2.10 -14.73 -10.56
C PHE A 205 -3.15 -13.64 -10.76
N VAL A 206 -3.44 -13.26 -12.02
CA VAL A 206 -4.33 -12.15 -12.36
C VAL A 206 -5.79 -12.47 -12.02
N VAL A 207 -6.27 -13.66 -12.38
CA VAL A 207 -7.65 -14.09 -12.09
C VAL A 207 -7.84 -14.37 -10.59
N THR A 208 -6.81 -14.90 -9.92
CA THR A 208 -6.83 -15.12 -8.46
C THR A 208 -6.82 -13.79 -7.69
N ALA A 209 -6.13 -12.77 -8.22
CA ALA A 209 -6.18 -11.42 -7.67
C ALA A 209 -7.52 -10.72 -7.96
N ALA A 210 -8.07 -10.90 -9.17
CA ALA A 210 -9.41 -10.40 -9.53
C ALA A 210 -10.53 -11.01 -8.66
N ALA A 211 -10.35 -12.24 -8.20
CA ALA A 211 -11.23 -12.90 -7.22
C ALA A 211 -11.26 -12.23 -5.84
N ARG A 212 -10.42 -11.22 -5.56
CA ARG A 212 -10.48 -10.39 -4.33
C ARG A 212 -11.47 -9.22 -4.42
N GLY A 213 -12.14 -9.06 -5.56
CA GLY A 213 -13.18 -8.06 -5.77
C GLY A 213 -14.40 -8.24 -4.87
N HIS A 214 -15.41 -7.38 -5.03
CA HIS A 214 -16.65 -7.47 -4.26
C HIS A 214 -17.38 -8.78 -4.59
N ILE A 215 -17.73 -9.54 -3.54
CA ILE A 215 -18.32 -10.89 -3.65
C ILE A 215 -19.56 -10.92 -4.55
N GLN A 216 -20.36 -9.85 -4.55
CA GLN A 216 -21.56 -9.70 -5.38
C GLN A 216 -21.24 -9.69 -6.89
N LEU A 217 -20.04 -9.26 -7.28
CA LEU A 217 -19.61 -9.14 -8.67
C LEU A 217 -18.72 -10.32 -9.09
N VAL A 218 -17.77 -10.71 -8.24
CA VAL A 218 -16.73 -11.70 -8.59
C VAL A 218 -17.04 -13.12 -8.11
N GLY A 219 -18.03 -13.27 -7.22
CA GLY A 219 -18.56 -14.56 -6.76
C GLY A 219 -19.64 -15.11 -7.71
N PRO A 220 -20.29 -16.23 -7.35
CA PRO A 220 -20.07 -17.05 -6.16
C PRO A 220 -18.76 -17.85 -6.22
N PHE A 221 -18.22 -18.19 -5.05
CA PHE A 221 -17.04 -19.04 -4.93
C PHE A 221 -17.42 -20.46 -4.52
N VAL A 222 -16.84 -21.45 -5.19
CA VAL A 222 -17.02 -22.87 -4.91
C VAL A 222 -15.69 -23.50 -4.47
N PRO A 223 -15.71 -24.45 -3.52
CA PRO A 223 -14.53 -25.23 -3.21
C PRO A 223 -14.19 -26.14 -4.40
N TYR A 224 -12.93 -26.11 -4.83
CA TYR A 224 -12.44 -26.89 -5.95
C TYR A 224 -11.05 -27.44 -5.64
N GLN A 225 -10.85 -28.73 -5.88
CA GLN A 225 -9.57 -29.38 -5.63
C GLN A 225 -8.78 -29.46 -6.94
N ARG A 226 -7.57 -28.89 -6.95
CA ARG A 226 -6.65 -28.96 -8.09
C ARG A 226 -5.25 -29.29 -7.60
N HIS A 227 -4.63 -30.31 -8.19
CA HIS A 227 -3.30 -30.80 -7.79
C HIS A 227 -3.20 -31.09 -6.28
N GLY A 228 -4.23 -31.76 -5.72
CA GLY A 228 -4.26 -32.17 -4.32
C GLY A 228 -4.52 -31.05 -3.29
N ARG A 229 -4.78 -29.81 -3.71
CA ARG A 229 -5.11 -28.68 -2.80
C ARG A 229 -6.52 -28.17 -3.03
N ALA A 230 -7.30 -28.04 -1.95
CA ALA A 230 -8.59 -27.36 -1.98
C ALA A 230 -8.38 -25.84 -2.13
N ARG A 231 -9.13 -25.21 -3.04
CA ARG A 231 -9.13 -23.77 -3.28
C ARG A 231 -10.56 -23.27 -3.41
N SER A 232 -10.81 -22.06 -2.93
CA SER A 232 -12.06 -21.35 -3.21
C SER A 232 -11.92 -20.65 -4.57
N VAL A 233 -12.78 -20.95 -5.52
CA VAL A 233 -12.64 -20.49 -6.92
C VAL A 233 -13.97 -19.99 -7.46
N ASN A 234 -13.93 -18.96 -8.31
CA ASN A 234 -15.10 -18.51 -9.04
C ASN A 234 -15.21 -19.20 -10.40
N HIS A 235 -16.36 -19.05 -11.05
CA HIS A 235 -16.63 -19.65 -12.36
C HIS A 235 -15.61 -19.24 -13.42
N GLN A 236 -15.19 -17.97 -13.43
CA GLN A 236 -14.21 -17.44 -14.39
C GLN A 236 -12.87 -18.18 -14.29
N LEU A 237 -12.38 -18.45 -13.08
CA LEU A 237 -11.14 -19.18 -12.86
C LEU A 237 -11.25 -20.66 -13.30
N LEU A 238 -12.42 -21.27 -13.10
CA LEU A 238 -12.69 -22.64 -13.57
C LEU A 238 -12.64 -22.73 -15.11
N THR A 239 -13.30 -21.81 -15.81
CA THR A 239 -13.28 -21.75 -17.27
C THR A 239 -11.86 -21.58 -17.81
N PHE A 240 -11.05 -20.70 -17.20
CA PHE A 240 -9.66 -20.52 -17.62
C PHE A 240 -8.79 -21.74 -17.32
N TRP A 241 -9.03 -22.46 -16.23
CA TRP A 241 -8.29 -23.69 -15.93
C TRP A 241 -8.62 -24.82 -16.90
N ALA A 242 -9.89 -25.01 -17.24
CA ALA A 242 -10.30 -25.98 -18.24
C ALA A 242 -9.71 -25.64 -19.63
N PHE A 243 -9.72 -24.36 -20.00
CA PHE A 243 -9.09 -23.90 -21.24
C PHE A 243 -7.57 -24.11 -21.24
N GLU A 244 -6.90 -23.80 -20.13
CA GLU A 244 -5.45 -23.98 -19.98
C GLU A 244 -5.04 -25.45 -20.14
N GLU A 245 -5.82 -26.38 -19.57
CA GLU A 245 -5.57 -27.82 -19.68
C GLU A 245 -5.72 -28.32 -21.12
N ARG A 246 -6.79 -27.90 -21.82
CA ARG A 246 -6.97 -28.19 -23.25
C ARG A 246 -5.85 -27.58 -24.09
N TRP A 247 -5.46 -26.33 -23.83
CA TRP A 247 -4.39 -25.66 -24.56
C TRP A 247 -3.03 -26.35 -24.34
N GLN A 248 -2.77 -26.83 -23.13
CA GLN A 248 -1.58 -27.62 -22.84
C GLN A 248 -1.58 -28.94 -23.63
N ALA A 249 -2.73 -29.61 -23.74
CA ALA A 249 -2.88 -30.86 -24.48
C ALA A 249 -2.77 -30.67 -26.01
N THR A 250 -3.34 -29.61 -26.57
CA THR A 250 -3.38 -29.38 -28.02
C THR A 250 -2.16 -28.65 -28.57
N ALA A 251 -1.55 -27.72 -27.80
CA ALA A 251 -0.45 -26.89 -28.29
C ALA A 251 0.60 -26.57 -27.19
N PRO A 252 1.35 -27.59 -26.71
CA PRO A 252 2.24 -27.49 -25.54
C PRO A 252 3.43 -26.52 -25.72
N ARG A 253 3.83 -26.21 -26.96
CA ARG A 253 4.90 -25.22 -27.22
C ARG A 253 4.40 -23.79 -26.99
N THR A 254 3.21 -23.47 -27.50
CA THR A 254 2.59 -22.15 -27.33
C THR A 254 2.12 -21.91 -25.90
N HIS A 255 1.57 -22.94 -25.25
CA HIS A 255 1.22 -22.91 -23.82
C HIS A 255 2.44 -22.61 -22.94
N ARG A 256 3.58 -23.28 -23.18
CA ARG A 256 4.83 -23.02 -22.43
C ARG A 256 5.34 -21.59 -22.62
N ALA A 257 5.28 -21.05 -23.83
CA ALA A 257 5.68 -19.67 -24.12
C ALA A 257 4.77 -18.66 -23.40
N PHE A 258 3.44 -18.85 -23.51
CA PHE A 258 2.45 -18.05 -22.79
C PHE A 258 2.67 -18.14 -21.27
N ARG A 259 2.88 -19.35 -20.73
CA ARG A 259 3.09 -19.55 -19.29
C ARG A 259 4.36 -18.85 -18.78
N ARG A 260 5.43 -18.82 -19.59
CA ARG A 260 6.65 -18.05 -19.26
C ARG A 260 6.35 -16.55 -19.20
N LEU A 261 5.69 -16.00 -20.22
CA LEU A 261 5.31 -14.58 -20.24
C LEU A 261 4.34 -14.24 -19.10
N TYR A 262 3.34 -15.08 -18.88
CA TYR A 262 2.36 -14.94 -17.82
C TYR A 262 2.97 -15.04 -16.42
N ASN A 263 3.96 -15.89 -16.19
CA ASN A 263 4.66 -15.95 -14.91
C ASN A 263 5.56 -14.72 -14.66
N VAL A 264 5.98 -14.01 -15.71
CA VAL A 264 6.74 -12.75 -15.60
C VAL A 264 5.81 -11.56 -15.39
N VAL A 265 4.70 -11.51 -16.12
CA VAL A 265 3.78 -10.38 -16.19
C VAL A 265 2.67 -10.49 -15.14
N GLY A 266 2.18 -11.70 -14.88
CA GLY A 266 1.09 -12.00 -13.96
C GLY A 266 1.33 -11.53 -12.53
N PRO A 267 2.50 -11.78 -11.91
CA PRO A 267 2.82 -11.24 -10.58
C PRO A 267 2.94 -9.71 -10.55
N ARG A 268 3.30 -9.07 -11.66
CA ARG A 268 3.36 -7.60 -11.77
C ARG A 268 1.96 -6.99 -11.83
N LEU A 269 1.05 -7.62 -12.57
CA LEU A 269 -0.36 -7.22 -12.64
C LEU A 269 -1.11 -7.54 -11.35
N ALA A 270 -0.93 -8.73 -10.78
CA ALA A 270 -1.60 -9.14 -9.54
C ALA A 270 -1.29 -8.22 -8.35
N ARG A 271 -0.04 -7.72 -8.24
CA ARG A 271 0.33 -6.71 -7.24
C ARG A 271 -0.48 -5.42 -7.34
N ARG A 272 -0.91 -5.03 -8.55
CA ARG A 272 -1.72 -3.82 -8.78
C ARG A 272 -3.21 -4.05 -8.50
N LEU A 273 -3.64 -5.30 -8.34
CA LEU A 273 -5.03 -5.72 -8.11
C LEU A 273 -5.32 -6.01 -6.63
N ALA A 274 -4.53 -5.45 -5.70
CA ALA A 274 -4.72 -5.66 -4.26
C ALA A 274 -5.96 -4.94 -3.69
N ASN A 275 -6.46 -3.91 -4.38
CA ASN A 275 -7.66 -3.16 -3.99
C ASN A 275 -8.91 -3.78 -4.63
N PRO A 276 -10.00 -4.01 -3.88
CA PRO A 276 -11.26 -4.59 -4.39
C PRO A 276 -11.80 -3.91 -5.67
N TRP A 277 -11.70 -2.58 -5.78
CA TRP A 277 -12.19 -1.85 -6.96
C TRP A 277 -11.38 -2.13 -8.23
N PHE A 278 -10.05 -2.24 -8.09
CA PHE A 278 -9.18 -2.61 -9.21
C PHE A 278 -9.33 -4.11 -9.54
N ALA A 279 -9.56 -4.96 -8.53
CA ALA A 279 -9.88 -6.36 -8.71
C ALA A 279 -11.20 -6.56 -9.49
N ASP A 280 -12.23 -5.76 -9.19
CA ASP A 280 -13.51 -5.74 -9.92
C ASP A 280 -13.32 -5.30 -11.38
N ALA A 281 -12.59 -4.21 -11.60
CA ALA A 281 -12.30 -3.71 -12.94
C ALA A 281 -11.52 -4.75 -13.77
N ALA A 282 -10.55 -5.43 -13.15
CA ALA A 282 -9.82 -6.51 -13.80
C ALA A 282 -10.67 -7.75 -14.05
N TYR A 283 -11.55 -8.11 -13.13
CA TYR A 283 -12.52 -9.19 -13.32
C TYR A 283 -13.41 -8.94 -14.54
N LEU A 284 -13.92 -7.72 -14.68
CA LEU A 284 -14.70 -7.28 -15.83
C LEU A 284 -13.86 -7.24 -17.12
N ALA A 285 -12.62 -6.76 -17.05
CA ALA A 285 -11.71 -6.75 -18.20
C ALA A 285 -11.37 -8.16 -18.70
N LEU A 286 -11.44 -9.17 -17.82
CA LEU A 286 -11.18 -10.58 -18.16
C LEU A 286 -12.43 -11.31 -18.67
N LYS A 287 -13.64 -10.75 -18.55
CA LYS A 287 -14.89 -11.37 -19.04
C LYS A 287 -14.89 -11.67 -20.54
N PRO A 288 -14.42 -10.77 -21.44
CA PRO A 288 -14.31 -11.09 -22.86
C PRO A 288 -13.42 -12.31 -23.12
N CYS A 289 -12.31 -12.42 -22.38
CA CYS A 289 -11.41 -13.57 -22.47
C CYS A 289 -12.06 -14.85 -21.95
N GLU A 290 -12.87 -14.77 -20.88
CA GLU A 290 -13.66 -15.90 -20.36
C GLU A 290 -14.65 -16.40 -21.41
N TRP A 291 -15.36 -15.51 -22.13
CA TRP A 291 -16.29 -15.90 -23.19
C TRP A 291 -15.59 -16.57 -24.37
N ILE A 292 -14.41 -16.07 -24.76
CA ILE A 292 -13.60 -16.70 -25.81
C ILE A 292 -13.13 -18.08 -25.36
N ALA A 293 -12.61 -18.20 -24.13
CA ALA A 293 -12.19 -19.47 -23.57
C ALA A 293 -13.35 -20.49 -23.49
N ALA A 294 -14.53 -20.03 -23.06
CA ALA A 294 -15.74 -20.85 -22.99
C ALA A 294 -16.18 -21.36 -24.37
N ARG A 295 -16.13 -20.54 -25.43
CA ARG A 295 -16.46 -20.97 -26.81
C ARG A 295 -15.48 -21.98 -27.39
N LEU A 296 -14.21 -21.94 -26.96
CA LEU A 296 -13.18 -22.85 -27.42
C LEU A 296 -13.18 -24.18 -26.64
N LEU A 297 -13.98 -24.28 -25.58
CA LEU A 297 -14.26 -25.51 -24.84
C LEU A 297 -15.50 -26.20 -25.43
N PRO A 298 -15.49 -27.53 -25.63
CA PRO A 298 -16.69 -28.26 -26.06
C PRO A 298 -17.79 -28.17 -24.98
N GLU A 299 -19.06 -28.21 -25.39
CA GLU A 299 -20.24 -28.12 -24.51
C GLU A 299 -20.29 -29.20 -23.41
N ALA A 300 -19.52 -30.27 -23.54
CA ALA A 300 -19.33 -31.29 -22.52
C ALA A 300 -17.95 -31.18 -21.86
N SER A 301 -17.84 -30.36 -20.82
CA SER A 301 -16.90 -30.66 -19.73
C SER A 301 -17.53 -30.42 -18.36
N PRO A 302 -18.37 -31.35 -17.88
CA PRO A 302 -18.70 -31.46 -16.47
C PRO A 302 -17.90 -32.60 -15.84
N ASN A 303 -16.58 -32.66 -16.04
CA ASN A 303 -15.75 -33.56 -15.22
C ASN A 303 -14.44 -32.88 -14.80
N PRO A 304 -14.25 -32.64 -13.49
CA PRO A 304 -13.00 -32.10 -12.97
C PRO A 304 -11.86 -33.12 -13.15
N PRO A 305 -10.64 -32.71 -13.50
CA PRO A 305 -9.47 -33.57 -13.39
C PRO A 305 -9.31 -34.07 -11.94
N LYS A 306 -9.05 -35.38 -11.80
CA LYS A 306 -8.67 -36.05 -10.55
C LYS A 306 -7.38 -35.46 -9.95
#